data_AF-A0A377D2H2-F1
#
_entry.id   AF-A0A377D2H2-F1
#
_cell.length_a   1.000
_cell.length_b   1.000
_cell.length_c   1.000
_cell.angle_alpha   90.00
_cell.angle_beta   90.00
_cell.angle_gamma   90.00
#
_symmetry.space_group_name_H-M   'P 1'
#
loop_
_entity.id
_entity.type
_entity.pdbx_description
1 polymer ?
#
loop_
_entity_poly.entity_id
_entity_poly.type
_entity_poly.pdbx_seq_one_letter_code
_entity_poly.pdbx_strand_id
1 'polypeptide(L)'
;MIWQPEFTDKTLSRKPGAVQYATWFADDISKKGAYIDAWAQYSWFKNSVKGDELAYESYSAKGATVSLEAGYGFALNKSFGLEAAKYTWIFQPQAQAIWMGVDHNAHTEANGSRIENDANNNIQTRLGFRSFIRTQEKNSGPHGDDFEPFVEMNWIHNSKDFAVSMNGVKVEQDGARNLGEIKLGVNGNLNPAASVWGNVGVQLGDNGYNDTAVMVGLKYKF
;
A
#
# COMPACT_ATOMS: atom_id res chain seq x y z
N MET A 1 2.15 -0.57 -0.64
CA MET A 1 2.67 -1.65 -1.49
C MET A 1 2.38 -1.26 -2.92
N ILE A 2 3.39 -1.05 -3.77
CA ILE A 2 3.17 -0.86 -5.21
C ILE A 2 3.31 -2.24 -5.82
N TRP A 3 2.22 -2.74 -6.37
CA TRP A 3 2.09 -4.08 -6.93
C TRP A 3 3.12 -4.35 -8.03
N GLN A 4 3.77 -5.52 -7.97
CA GLN A 4 4.68 -6.05 -8.98
C GLN A 4 4.08 -7.38 -9.47
N PRO A 5 3.69 -7.52 -10.74
CA PRO A 5 3.31 -8.82 -11.27
C PRO A 5 4.55 -9.71 -11.38
N GLU A 6 4.54 -10.85 -10.69
CA GLU A 6 5.47 -11.95 -10.98
C GLU A 6 4.99 -12.66 -12.26
N PHE A 7 5.59 -12.29 -13.39
CA PHE A 7 5.61 -13.14 -14.56
C PHE A 7 7.00 -13.79 -14.62
N THR A 8 7.02 -15.11 -14.66
CA THR A 8 8.20 -15.93 -14.95
C THR A 8 8.92 -15.36 -16.19
N ASP A 9 10.20 -15.02 -16.04
CA ASP A 9 11.11 -14.39 -17.03
C ASP A 9 10.91 -12.91 -17.42
N LYS A 10 10.60 -12.03 -16.45
CA LYS A 10 10.73 -10.57 -16.63
C LYS A 10 11.66 -9.93 -15.59
N THR A 11 12.83 -9.45 -16.00
CA THR A 11 13.65 -8.55 -15.18
C THR A 11 13.18 -7.10 -15.33
N LEU A 12 12.41 -6.61 -14.34
CA LEU A 12 12.06 -5.19 -14.22
C LEU A 12 13.18 -4.42 -13.50
N SER A 13 13.72 -3.37 -14.15
CA SER A 13 14.66 -2.44 -13.51
C SER A 13 13.98 -1.09 -13.26
N ARG A 14 13.69 -0.79 -11.99
CA ARG A 14 13.10 0.49 -11.57
C ARG A 14 14.19 1.55 -11.48
N LYS A 15 14.01 2.69 -12.16
CA LYS A 15 14.88 3.86 -12.02
C LYS A 15 14.41 4.75 -10.84
N PRO A 16 15.28 5.64 -10.31
CA PRO A 16 14.91 6.51 -9.20
C PRO A 16 13.68 7.35 -9.56
N GLY A 17 12.65 7.29 -8.71
CA GLY A 17 11.44 8.11 -8.80
C GLY A 17 11.42 9.18 -7.70
N ALA A 18 10.51 10.14 -7.82
CA ALA A 18 10.29 11.16 -6.79
C ALA A 18 8.96 10.88 -6.07
N VAL A 19 8.94 11.03 -4.75
CA VAL A 19 7.73 10.94 -3.91
C VAL A 19 7.61 12.23 -3.12
N GLN A 20 6.40 12.78 -3.09
CA GLN A 20 6.00 13.82 -2.15
C GLN A 20 4.82 13.31 -1.33
N TYR A 21 4.78 13.68 -0.06
CA TYR A 21 3.72 13.30 0.86
C TYR A 21 3.38 14.47 1.77
N ALA A 22 2.11 14.56 2.17
CA ALA A 22 1.58 15.56 3.07
C ALA A 22 0.51 14.90 3.95
N THR A 23 0.66 15.04 5.26
CA THR A 23 -0.28 14.47 6.23
C THR A 23 -0.76 15.56 7.17
N TRP A 24 -2.06 15.60 7.43
CA TRP A 24 -2.68 16.51 8.37
C TRP A 24 -3.49 15.71 9.41
N PHE A 25 -3.33 16.06 10.69
CA PHE A 25 -4.07 15.47 11.81
C PHE A 25 -4.81 16.57 12.57
N ALA A 26 -6.08 16.32 12.92
CA ALA A 26 -6.82 17.18 13.83
C ALA A 26 -6.25 17.14 15.26
N ASP A 27 -5.81 15.95 15.71
CA ASP A 27 -5.02 15.76 16.93
C ASP A 27 -3.86 14.81 16.63
N ASP A 28 -2.68 15.38 16.44
CA ASP A 28 -1.48 14.63 16.07
C ASP A 28 -0.91 13.77 17.21
N ILE A 29 -1.08 14.21 18.46
CA ILE A 29 -0.46 13.58 19.64
C ILE A 29 -1.25 12.34 20.03
N SER A 30 -2.57 12.47 20.15
CA SER A 30 -3.42 11.37 20.61
C SER A 30 -3.95 10.49 19.48
N LYS A 31 -3.74 10.92 18.22
CA LYS A 31 -4.29 10.28 17.00
C LYS A 31 -5.81 10.08 17.06
N LYS A 32 -6.49 10.89 17.87
CA LYS A 32 -7.95 10.95 17.92
C LYS A 32 -8.44 11.95 16.88
N GLY A 33 -9.66 11.74 16.41
CA GLY A 33 -10.26 12.66 15.44
C GLY A 33 -9.77 12.44 14.02
N ALA A 34 -10.11 13.38 13.15
CA ALA A 34 -9.91 13.26 11.72
C ALA A 34 -8.43 13.37 11.33
N TYR A 35 -8.04 12.64 10.29
CA TYR A 35 -6.80 12.86 9.58
C TYR A 35 -7.02 12.77 8.07
N ILE A 36 -6.12 13.41 7.33
CA ILE A 36 -6.03 13.33 5.88
C ILE A 36 -4.56 13.10 5.53
N ASP A 37 -4.30 12.14 4.65
CA ASP A 37 -2.99 11.87 4.09
C ASP A 37 -3.05 11.90 2.57
N ALA A 38 -2.09 12.55 1.94
CA ALA A 38 -1.97 12.59 0.49
C ALA A 38 -0.52 12.36 0.09
N TRP A 39 -0.32 11.54 -0.93
CA TRP A 39 1.01 11.37 -1.53
C TRP A 39 0.91 11.27 -3.05
N ALA A 40 1.96 11.73 -3.70
CA ALA A 40 2.13 11.64 -5.14
C ALA A 40 3.52 11.09 -5.44
N GLN A 41 3.59 10.12 -6.35
CA GLN A 41 4.81 9.52 -6.81
C GLN A 41 4.90 9.60 -8.33
N TYR A 42 6.07 9.96 -8.83
CA TYR A 42 6.41 9.80 -10.24
C TYR A 42 7.50 8.74 -10.39
N SER A 43 7.25 7.73 -11.21
CA SER A 43 8.14 6.59 -11.43
C SER A 43 8.49 6.43 -12.90
N TRP A 44 9.77 6.16 -13.17
CA TRP A 44 10.25 5.71 -14.47
C TRP A 44 10.66 4.25 -14.41
N PHE A 45 10.19 3.46 -15.35
CA PHE A 45 10.49 2.04 -15.47
C PHE A 45 11.27 1.78 -16.75
N LYS A 46 12.35 1.01 -16.65
CA LYS A 46 12.93 0.33 -17.80
C LYS A 46 12.61 -1.15 -17.65
N ASN A 47 11.80 -1.65 -18.57
CA ASN A 47 11.39 -3.03 -18.57
C ASN A 47 12.12 -3.73 -19.71
N SER A 48 12.62 -4.93 -19.42
CA SER A 48 13.17 -5.82 -20.43
C SER A 48 12.40 -7.13 -20.38
N VAL A 49 11.95 -7.58 -21.55
CA VAL A 49 11.32 -8.89 -21.71
C VAL A 49 12.25 -9.72 -22.57
N LYS A 50 12.50 -10.95 -22.13
CA LYS A 50 13.19 -11.97 -22.92
C LYS A 50 12.31 -13.21 -22.92
N GLY A 51 11.57 -13.42 -23.99
CA GLY A 51 10.90 -14.70 -24.21
C GLY A 51 11.92 -15.76 -24.61
N ASP A 52 11.68 -17.02 -24.23
CA ASP A 52 12.46 -18.15 -24.74
C ASP A 52 12.44 -18.15 -26.28
N GLU A 53 13.62 -18.24 -26.89
CA GLU A 53 13.86 -18.21 -28.35
C GLU A 53 13.49 -16.90 -29.10
N LEU A 54 13.18 -15.79 -28.40
CA LEU A 54 12.85 -14.50 -29.03
C LEU A 54 13.90 -13.40 -28.80
N ALA A 55 13.88 -12.37 -29.66
CA ALA A 55 14.79 -11.23 -29.59
C ALA A 55 14.60 -10.41 -28.30
N TYR A 56 15.69 -9.82 -27.80
CA TYR A 56 15.69 -8.99 -26.60
C TYR A 56 14.94 -7.69 -26.84
N GLU A 57 13.90 -7.41 -26.04
CA GLU A 57 13.12 -6.18 -26.17
C GLU A 57 13.19 -5.32 -24.90
N SER A 58 13.38 -4.01 -25.11
CA SER A 58 13.46 -3.02 -24.04
C SER A 58 12.42 -1.93 -24.25
N TYR A 59 11.55 -1.73 -23.26
CA TYR A 59 10.58 -0.64 -23.28
C TYR A 59 10.73 0.26 -22.05
N SER A 60 10.50 1.55 -22.25
CA SER A 60 10.47 2.54 -21.18
C SER A 60 9.04 2.91 -20.84
N ALA A 61 8.69 2.85 -19.55
CA ALA A 61 7.41 3.33 -19.06
C ALA A 61 7.61 4.49 -18.08
N LYS A 62 6.63 5.37 -18.00
CA LYS A 62 6.62 6.47 -17.04
C LYS A 62 5.22 6.63 -16.50
N GLY A 63 5.10 6.92 -15.22
CA GLY A 63 3.78 6.98 -14.61
C GLY A 63 3.75 7.85 -13.37
N ALA A 64 2.58 8.45 -13.18
CA ALA A 64 2.23 9.11 -11.93
C ALA A 64 1.27 8.21 -11.14
N THR A 65 1.48 8.17 -9.83
CA THR A 65 0.55 7.56 -8.89
C THR A 65 0.23 8.59 -7.83
N VAL A 66 -1.06 8.80 -7.58
CA VAL A 66 -1.55 9.78 -6.60
C VAL A 66 -2.48 9.07 -5.66
N SER A 67 -2.38 9.35 -4.37
CA SER A 67 -3.23 8.79 -3.33
C SER A 67 -3.76 9.88 -2.44
N LEU A 68 -5.02 9.72 -2.04
CA LEU A 68 -5.66 10.48 -0.99
C LEU A 68 -6.32 9.51 -0.02
N GLU A 69 -6.03 9.67 1.27
CA GLU A 69 -6.60 8.91 2.37
C GLU A 69 -7.21 9.86 3.40
N ALA A 70 -8.31 9.43 4.00
CA ALA A 70 -8.90 10.08 5.16
C ALA A 70 -9.39 9.03 6.16
N GLY A 71 -9.36 9.38 7.44
CA GLY A 71 -9.91 8.53 8.48
C GLY A 71 -10.18 9.29 9.77
N TYR A 72 -10.71 8.58 10.76
CA TYR A 72 -11.09 9.19 12.04
C TYR A 72 -10.83 8.26 13.22
N GLY A 73 -10.03 8.69 14.20
CA GLY A 73 -9.72 7.90 15.39
C GLY A 73 -10.75 8.06 16.52
N PHE A 74 -11.40 6.96 16.91
CA PHE A 74 -12.30 6.87 18.06
C PHE A 74 -11.62 6.17 19.24
N ALA A 75 -11.64 6.80 20.42
CA ALA A 75 -11.18 6.14 21.64
C ALA A 75 -12.29 5.27 22.23
N LEU A 76 -12.05 3.97 22.31
CA LEU A 76 -13.03 2.98 22.76
C LEU A 76 -13.02 2.77 24.28
N ASN A 77 -12.00 3.25 25.01
CA ASN A 77 -11.88 3.03 26.45
C ASN A 77 -13.15 3.35 27.24
N LYS A 78 -13.71 4.54 27.05
CA LYS A 78 -14.92 4.97 27.76
C LYS A 78 -16.13 4.12 27.39
N SER A 79 -16.29 3.85 26.09
CA SER A 79 -17.40 3.05 25.56
C SER A 79 -17.44 1.61 26.08
N PHE A 80 -16.30 1.06 26.49
CA PHE A 80 -16.19 -0.29 27.05
C PHE A 80 -15.86 -0.32 28.56
N GLY A 81 -15.95 0.80 29.27
CA GLY A 81 -15.67 0.86 30.72
C GLY A 81 -14.19 0.64 31.10
N LEU A 82 -13.27 0.79 30.16
CA LEU A 82 -11.81 0.62 30.33
C LEU A 82 -11.12 1.95 30.70
N GLU A 83 -11.78 2.79 31.50
CA GLU A 83 -11.29 4.13 31.85
C GLU A 83 -10.08 4.09 32.79
N ALA A 84 -10.03 3.08 33.66
CA ALA A 84 -8.91 2.85 34.58
C ALA A 84 -7.71 2.14 33.91
N ALA A 85 -7.85 1.71 32.65
CA ALA A 85 -6.78 1.03 31.93
C ALA A 85 -5.60 1.97 31.66
N LYS A 86 -4.38 1.44 31.79
CA LYS A 86 -3.13 2.17 31.46
C LYS A 86 -2.82 2.21 29.96
N TYR A 87 -3.80 1.88 29.12
CA TYR A 87 -3.69 1.89 27.67
C TYR A 87 -4.88 2.59 27.05
N THR A 88 -4.69 3.16 25.87
CA THR A 88 -5.76 3.70 25.03
C THR A 88 -6.04 2.73 23.89
N TRP A 89 -7.29 2.30 23.74
CA TRP A 89 -7.73 1.53 22.59
C TRP A 89 -8.38 2.46 21.57
N ILE A 90 -7.81 2.50 20.37
CA ILE A 90 -8.30 3.32 19.25
C ILE A 90 -8.87 2.41 18.16
N PHE A 91 -10.01 2.83 17.62
CA PHE A 91 -10.60 2.29 16.40
C PHE A 91 -10.65 3.40 15.35
N GLN A 92 -10.08 3.13 14.18
CA GLN A 92 -9.86 4.12 13.12
C GLN A 92 -10.41 3.60 11.80
N PRO A 93 -11.67 3.88 11.44
CA PRO A 93 -12.13 3.74 10.07
C PRO A 93 -11.31 4.64 9.14
N GLN A 94 -11.00 4.12 7.96
CA GLN A 94 -10.19 4.78 6.94
C GLN A 94 -10.71 4.46 5.53
N ALA A 95 -10.57 5.44 4.66
CA ALA A 95 -10.89 5.34 3.24
C ALA A 95 -9.76 5.97 2.43
N GLN A 96 -9.32 5.29 1.37
CA GLN A 96 -8.26 5.74 0.50
C GLN A 96 -8.64 5.53 -0.96
N ALA A 97 -8.25 6.46 -1.81
CA ALA A 97 -8.35 6.36 -3.26
C ALA A 97 -6.98 6.61 -3.87
N ILE A 98 -6.52 5.68 -4.71
CA ILE A 98 -5.25 5.71 -5.40
C ILE A 98 -5.51 5.70 -6.90
N TRP A 99 -5.12 6.76 -7.58
CA TRP A 99 -5.12 6.82 -9.02
C TRP A 99 -3.75 6.41 -9.57
N MET A 100 -3.75 5.46 -10.50
CA MET A 100 -2.56 4.90 -11.13
C MET A 100 -2.54 5.24 -12.64
N GLY A 101 -1.94 6.36 -12.97
CA GLY A 101 -1.73 6.81 -14.35
C GLY A 101 -0.33 6.46 -14.85
N VAL A 102 -0.06 5.17 -15.06
CA VAL A 102 1.18 4.73 -15.71
C VAL A 102 0.94 4.65 -17.20
N ASP A 103 1.66 5.48 -17.96
CA ASP A 103 1.59 5.52 -19.40
C ASP A 103 2.73 4.67 -19.98
N HIS A 104 2.34 3.66 -20.75
CA HIS A 104 3.24 2.80 -21.49
C HIS A 104 3.07 3.13 -22.97
N ASN A 105 4.05 3.80 -23.60
CA ASN A 105 4.05 3.98 -25.06
C ASN A 105 3.89 2.61 -25.72
N ALA A 106 2.91 2.48 -26.63
CA ALA A 106 2.67 1.25 -27.39
C ALA A 106 3.99 0.74 -28.00
N HIS A 107 4.36 -0.51 -27.71
CA HIS A 107 5.55 -1.14 -28.26
C HIS A 107 5.11 -2.16 -29.31
N THR A 108 5.70 -2.05 -30.49
CA THR A 108 5.59 -3.07 -31.52
C THR A 108 6.86 -3.90 -31.46
N GLU A 109 6.71 -5.18 -31.13
CA GLU A 109 7.81 -6.15 -31.10
C GLU A 109 8.45 -6.29 -32.50
N ALA A 110 9.71 -6.72 -32.56
CA ALA A 110 10.44 -6.94 -33.81
C ALA A 110 9.81 -8.03 -34.70
N ASN A 111 8.98 -8.90 -34.13
CA ASN A 111 8.20 -9.93 -34.83
C ASN A 111 6.86 -9.40 -35.43
N GLY A 112 6.53 -8.11 -35.21
CA GLY A 112 5.30 -7.47 -35.69
C GLY A 112 4.14 -7.46 -34.69
N SER A 113 4.32 -8.03 -33.50
CA SER A 113 3.29 -8.08 -32.44
C SER A 113 3.12 -6.71 -31.77
N ARG A 114 1.89 -6.20 -31.72
CA ARG A 114 1.59 -4.92 -31.05
C ARG A 114 1.13 -5.19 -29.62
N ILE A 115 1.93 -4.78 -28.65
CA ILE A 115 1.58 -4.87 -27.23
C ILE A 115 0.91 -3.57 -26.81
N GLU A 116 -0.37 -3.66 -26.47
CA GLU A 116 -1.14 -2.60 -25.85
C GLU A 116 -1.55 -3.02 -24.45
N ASN A 117 -1.22 -2.22 -23.45
CA ASN A 117 -1.61 -2.48 -22.07
C ASN A 117 -2.85 -1.63 -21.77
N ASP A 118 -4.01 -2.27 -21.59
CA ASP A 118 -5.32 -1.60 -21.49
C ASP A 118 -5.66 -1.17 -20.03
N ALA A 119 -4.74 -1.45 -19.10
CA ALA A 119 -4.87 -1.13 -17.68
C ALA A 119 -4.55 0.34 -17.32
N ASN A 120 -4.39 1.23 -18.32
CA ASN A 120 -4.14 2.65 -18.10
C ASN A 120 -5.25 3.30 -17.25
N ASN A 121 -4.86 4.12 -16.27
CA ASN A 121 -5.75 4.89 -15.38
C ASN A 121 -6.59 4.05 -14.40
N ASN A 122 -6.07 2.93 -13.87
CA ASN A 122 -6.76 2.22 -12.80
C ASN A 122 -6.88 3.11 -11.55
N ILE A 123 -8.10 3.17 -10.99
CA ILE A 123 -8.38 3.71 -9.67
C ILE A 123 -8.55 2.53 -8.72
N GLN A 124 -7.71 2.48 -7.70
CA GLN A 124 -7.86 1.57 -6.58
C GLN A 124 -8.50 2.33 -5.41
N THR A 125 -9.57 1.80 -4.85
CA THR A 125 -10.16 2.29 -3.61
C THR A 125 -9.92 1.28 -2.50
N ARG A 126 -9.69 1.77 -1.29
CA ARG A 126 -9.48 0.97 -0.09
C ARG A 126 -10.40 1.50 1.01
N LEU A 127 -11.30 0.66 1.49
CA LEU A 127 -12.18 0.96 2.61
C LEU A 127 -11.87 -0.02 3.73
N GLY A 128 -11.60 0.47 4.92
CA GLY A 128 -11.20 -0.41 6.00
C GLY A 128 -11.20 0.27 7.36
N PHE A 129 -10.64 -0.43 8.32
CA PHE A 129 -10.36 0.13 9.62
C PHE A 129 -9.06 -0.42 10.15
N ARG A 130 -8.42 0.38 11.01
CA ARG A 130 -7.31 -0.03 11.84
C ARG A 130 -7.73 0.09 13.31
N SER A 131 -7.45 -0.93 14.09
CA SER A 131 -7.61 -0.88 15.53
C SER A 131 -6.29 -1.16 16.21
N PHE A 132 -5.93 -0.32 17.17
CA PHE A 132 -4.63 -0.39 17.83
C PHE A 132 -4.74 0.00 19.30
N ILE A 133 -3.85 -0.55 20.11
CA ILE A 133 -3.74 -0.27 21.53
C ILE A 133 -2.46 0.51 21.75
N ARG A 134 -2.50 1.62 22.48
CA ARG A 134 -1.31 2.37 22.86
C ARG A 134 -1.15 2.36 24.37
N THR A 135 -0.06 1.80 24.86
CA THR A 135 0.27 1.84 26.29
C THR A 135 0.72 3.24 26.68
N GLN A 136 0.05 3.86 27.66
CA GLN A 136 0.49 5.13 28.24
C GLN A 136 1.10 4.85 29.61
N GLU A 137 2.41 4.57 29.66
CA GLU A 137 3.10 4.53 30.94
C GLU A 137 3.38 5.95 31.44
N LYS A 138 2.72 6.33 32.55
CA LYS A 138 2.87 7.66 33.18
C LYS A 138 4.29 7.97 33.71
N ASN A 139 5.17 6.97 33.83
CA ASN A 139 6.53 7.14 34.38
C ASN A 139 7.64 7.09 33.32
N SER A 140 7.30 6.91 32.05
CA SER A 140 8.28 6.64 30.99
C SER A 140 8.60 7.90 30.18
N GLY A 141 8.55 9.09 30.80
CA GLY A 141 8.87 10.35 30.14
C GLY A 141 8.05 10.63 28.86
N PRO A 142 8.42 11.66 28.07
CA PRO A 142 7.76 12.00 26.80
C PRO A 142 8.06 11.00 25.65
N HIS A 143 8.81 9.92 25.93
CA HIS A 143 9.36 8.99 24.95
C HIS A 143 9.23 7.52 25.39
N GLY A 144 8.26 7.23 26.26
CA GLY A 144 8.09 5.90 26.86
C GLY A 144 7.96 4.79 25.82
N ASP A 145 8.11 3.56 26.29
CA ASP A 145 7.97 2.31 25.53
C ASP A 145 6.58 2.22 24.87
N ASP A 146 6.40 3.01 23.81
CA ASP A 146 5.20 3.10 22.99
C ASP A 146 5.20 1.81 22.17
N PHE A 147 4.58 0.79 22.74
CA PHE A 147 4.25 -0.45 22.07
C PHE A 147 2.82 -0.33 21.55
N GLU A 148 2.67 -0.43 20.23
CA GLU A 148 1.40 -0.27 19.55
C GLU A 148 1.10 -1.48 18.64
N PRO A 149 0.52 -2.55 19.20
CA PRO A 149 0.00 -3.63 18.39
C PRO A 149 -1.26 -3.15 17.67
N PHE A 150 -1.42 -3.58 16.42
CA PHE A 150 -2.57 -3.22 15.62
C PHE A 150 -3.06 -4.39 14.76
N VAL A 151 -4.36 -4.33 14.47
CA VAL A 151 -5.01 -5.08 13.41
C VAL A 151 -5.61 -4.10 12.42
N GLU A 152 -5.48 -4.40 11.13
CA GLU A 152 -6.10 -3.64 10.07
C GLU A 152 -6.88 -4.60 9.16
N MET A 153 -8.08 -4.21 8.77
CA MET A 153 -8.87 -4.93 7.78
C MET A 153 -9.29 -3.96 6.70
N ASN A 154 -9.08 -4.33 5.45
CA ASN A 154 -9.45 -3.50 4.31
C ASN A 154 -10.18 -4.31 3.25
N TRP A 155 -11.15 -3.70 2.61
CA TRP A 155 -11.67 -4.08 1.32
C TRP A 155 -11.03 -3.17 0.27
N ILE A 156 -10.35 -3.78 -0.70
CA ILE A 156 -9.68 -3.10 -1.80
C ILE A 156 -10.46 -3.39 -3.08
N HIS A 157 -10.81 -2.36 -3.82
CA HIS A 157 -11.50 -2.46 -5.09
C HIS A 157 -10.69 -1.78 -6.19
N ASN A 158 -10.47 -2.47 -7.30
CA ASN A 158 -9.84 -1.92 -8.50
C ASN A 158 -10.90 -1.67 -9.57
N SER A 159 -10.91 -0.45 -10.12
CA SER A 159 -11.84 -0.05 -11.19
C SER A 159 -11.66 -0.83 -12.49
N LYS A 160 -10.44 -1.31 -12.74
CA LYS A 160 -10.05 -2.10 -13.92
C LYS A 160 -9.30 -3.35 -13.49
N ASP A 161 -9.50 -4.43 -14.23
CA ASP A 161 -8.67 -5.63 -14.13
C ASP A 161 -7.30 -5.32 -14.74
N PHE A 162 -6.22 -5.67 -14.05
CA PHE A 162 -4.88 -5.52 -14.59
C PHE A 162 -4.73 -6.50 -15.76
N ALA A 163 -4.65 -5.97 -16.98
CA ALA A 163 -4.70 -6.77 -18.20
C ALA A 163 -3.59 -6.36 -19.16
N VAL A 164 -2.83 -7.35 -19.65
CA VAL A 164 -1.85 -7.16 -20.72
C VAL A 164 -2.46 -7.74 -22.00
N SER A 165 -2.58 -6.95 -23.07
CA SER A 165 -2.97 -7.47 -24.39
C SER A 165 -1.71 -7.80 -25.19
N MET A 166 -1.61 -9.05 -25.65
CA MET A 166 -0.59 -9.51 -26.60
C MET A 166 -1.31 -10.00 -27.86
N ASN A 167 -1.10 -9.34 -29.00
CA ASN A 167 -1.71 -9.73 -30.28
C ASN A 167 -3.24 -9.87 -30.28
N GLY A 168 -3.94 -9.01 -29.53
CA GLY A 168 -5.39 -9.04 -29.39
C GLY A 168 -5.91 -10.12 -28.43
N VAL A 169 -5.03 -10.92 -27.82
CA VAL A 169 -5.35 -11.81 -26.72
C VAL A 169 -5.11 -11.05 -25.41
N LYS A 170 -6.20 -10.74 -24.71
CA LYS A 170 -6.17 -10.06 -23.42
C LYS A 170 -5.91 -11.11 -22.33
N VAL A 171 -4.75 -11.03 -21.68
CA VAL A 171 -4.46 -11.79 -20.46
C VAL A 171 -4.80 -10.88 -19.29
N GLU A 172 -5.98 -11.10 -18.71
CA GLU A 172 -6.44 -10.43 -17.50
C GLU A 172 -5.95 -11.22 -16.28
N GLN A 173 -5.40 -10.54 -15.29
CA GLN A 173 -5.23 -11.16 -13.97
C GLN A 173 -6.60 -11.21 -13.31
N ASP A 174 -7.26 -12.35 -13.48
CA ASP A 174 -8.56 -12.62 -12.90
C ASP A 174 -8.47 -12.70 -11.37
N GLY A 175 -9.49 -12.21 -10.67
CA GLY A 175 -9.61 -12.28 -9.21
C GLY A 175 -9.09 -11.09 -8.39
N ALA A 176 -8.34 -10.16 -8.98
CA ALA A 176 -7.76 -9.01 -8.25
C ALA A 176 -8.66 -7.76 -8.17
N ARG A 177 -9.90 -7.84 -8.69
CA ARG A 177 -10.82 -6.71 -8.75
C ARG A 177 -11.37 -6.31 -7.38
N ASN A 178 -11.69 -7.30 -6.55
CA ASN A 178 -12.12 -7.11 -5.18
C ASN A 178 -11.24 -7.98 -4.29
N LEU A 179 -10.53 -7.35 -3.36
CA LEU A 179 -9.63 -8.04 -2.44
C LEU A 179 -10.04 -7.72 -1.01
N GLY A 180 -10.10 -8.75 -0.17
CA GLY A 180 -10.08 -8.60 1.28
C GLY A 180 -8.64 -8.65 1.77
N GLU A 181 -8.25 -7.70 2.62
CA GLU A 181 -6.93 -7.64 3.23
C GLU A 181 -7.06 -7.65 4.75
N ILE A 182 -6.23 -8.44 5.40
CA ILE A 182 -6.04 -8.41 6.86
C ILE A 182 -4.55 -8.19 7.12
N LYS A 183 -4.23 -7.20 7.97
CA LYS A 183 -2.88 -6.99 8.48
C LYS A 183 -2.84 -7.08 9.99
N LEU A 184 -1.77 -7.69 10.49
CA LEU A 184 -1.42 -7.74 11.90
C LEU A 184 -0.01 -7.18 12.05
N GLY A 185 0.16 -6.25 12.98
CA GLY A 185 1.44 -5.59 13.14
C GLY A 185 1.65 -4.96 14.49
N VAL A 186 2.84 -4.39 14.62
CA VAL A 186 3.32 -3.79 15.83
C VAL A 186 4.25 -2.63 15.52
N ASN A 187 4.07 -1.53 16.23
CA ASN A 187 5.00 -0.40 16.22
C ASN A 187 5.63 -0.28 17.61
N GLY A 188 6.92 0.07 17.66
CA GLY A 188 7.69 0.16 18.89
C GLY A 188 8.72 1.27 18.81
N ASN A 189 8.89 2.06 19.87
CA ASN A 189 10.08 2.90 20.02
C ASN A 189 11.22 2.06 20.61
N LEU A 190 12.39 2.07 19.96
CA LEU A 190 13.61 1.47 20.51
C LEU A 190 14.27 2.43 21.50
N ASN A 191 14.24 3.72 21.18
CA ASN A 191 14.71 4.84 22.01
C ASN A 191 14.07 6.15 21.49
N PRO A 192 14.30 7.32 22.13
CA PRO A 192 13.70 8.59 21.67
C PRO A 192 14.01 8.98 20.21
N ALA A 193 15.15 8.53 19.68
CA ALA A 193 15.61 8.82 18.33
C ALA A 193 15.28 7.71 17.31
N ALA A 194 14.89 6.51 17.74
CA ALA A 194 14.71 5.36 16.87
C ALA A 194 13.40 4.62 17.14
N SER A 195 12.63 4.38 16.10
CA SER A 195 11.39 3.59 16.12
C SER A 195 11.47 2.45 15.11
N VAL A 196 10.91 1.29 15.46
CA VAL A 196 10.78 0.12 14.60
C VAL A 196 9.31 -0.20 14.39
N TRP A 197 8.98 -0.73 13.22
CA TRP A 197 7.65 -1.24 12.94
C TRP A 197 7.76 -2.53 12.12
N GLY A 198 6.78 -3.42 12.31
CA GLY A 198 6.70 -4.69 11.59
C GLY A 198 5.26 -5.13 11.44
N ASN A 199 4.92 -5.73 10.31
CA ASN A 199 3.60 -6.33 10.09
C ASN A 199 3.63 -7.47 9.08
N VAL A 200 2.60 -8.31 9.17
CA VAL A 200 2.23 -9.31 8.18
C VAL A 200 0.86 -8.96 7.63
N GLY A 201 0.70 -9.05 6.31
CA GLY A 201 -0.54 -8.82 5.60
C GLY A 201 -0.89 -10.01 4.72
N VAL A 202 -2.17 -10.37 4.67
CA VAL A 202 -2.71 -11.37 3.74
C VAL A 202 -3.81 -10.71 2.93
N GLN A 203 -3.73 -10.82 1.62
CA GLN A 203 -4.78 -10.41 0.68
C GLN A 203 -5.41 -11.64 0.06
N LEU A 204 -6.74 -11.63 -0.05
CA LEU A 204 -7.55 -12.70 -0.61
C LEU A 204 -8.49 -12.08 -1.65
N GLY A 205 -8.55 -12.68 -2.84
CA GLY A 205 -9.42 -12.24 -3.92
C GLY A 205 -10.29 -13.36 -4.48
N ASP A 206 -11.03 -13.03 -5.52
CA ASP A 206 -11.81 -14.02 -6.25
C ASP A 206 -10.87 -14.99 -7.02
N ASN A 207 -11.40 -16.12 -7.50
CA ASN A 207 -10.66 -17.09 -8.33
C ASN A 207 -9.34 -17.62 -7.74
N GLY A 208 -9.26 -17.67 -6.40
CA GLY A 208 -8.12 -18.26 -5.68
C GLY A 208 -6.92 -17.33 -5.52
N TYR A 209 -7.08 -16.03 -5.79
CA TYR A 209 -6.02 -15.05 -5.54
C TYR A 209 -5.66 -15.01 -4.05
N ASN A 210 -4.38 -15.24 -3.75
CA ASN A 210 -3.81 -15.00 -2.44
C ASN A 210 -2.47 -14.27 -2.58
N ASP A 211 -2.18 -13.38 -1.65
CA ASP A 211 -0.89 -12.72 -1.52
C ASP A 211 -0.57 -12.56 -0.03
N THR A 212 0.66 -12.87 0.35
CA THR A 212 1.13 -12.75 1.74
C THR A 212 2.42 -11.94 1.76
N ALA A 213 2.37 -10.82 2.46
CA ALA A 213 3.47 -9.88 2.55
C ALA A 213 3.93 -9.69 3.99
N VAL A 214 5.24 -9.60 4.20
CA VAL A 214 5.85 -9.24 5.48
C VAL A 214 6.64 -7.95 5.28
N MET A 215 6.42 -6.98 6.14
CA MET A 215 7.11 -5.69 6.10
C MET A 215 7.75 -5.38 7.45
N VAL A 216 8.98 -4.89 7.39
CA VAL A 216 9.73 -4.39 8.56
C VAL A 216 10.39 -3.07 8.18
N GLY A 217 10.39 -2.11 9.09
CA GLY A 217 11.05 -0.82 8.87
C GLY A 217 11.61 -0.20 10.14
N LEU A 218 12.60 0.65 9.93
CA LEU A 218 13.28 1.43 10.96
C LEU A 218 13.16 2.92 10.61
N LYS A 219 12.85 3.75 11.61
CA LYS A 219 12.80 5.20 11.51
C LYS A 219 13.77 5.81 12.51
N TYR A 220 14.64 6.70 12.05
CA TYR A 220 15.57 7.44 12.88
C TYR A 220 15.27 8.95 12.80
N LYS A 221 15.29 9.64 13.93
CA LYS A 221 15.10 11.10 14.07
C LYS A 221 16.45 11.74 14.39
N PHE A 222 16.84 12.73 13.59
CA PHE A 222 18.07 13.51 13.76
C PHE A 222 17.78 14.82 14.49
#